data_AF-M3HQY0-F1
#
_entry.id   AF-M3HQY0-F1
#
_cell.length_a   1.000
_cell.length_b   1.000
_cell.length_c   1.000
_cell.angle_alpha   90.00
_cell.angle_beta   90.00
_cell.angle_gamma   90.00
#
_symmetry.space_group_name_H-M   'P 1'
#
loop_
_entity.id
_entity.type
_entity.pdbx_description
1 polymer ?
#
loop_
_entity_poly.entity_id
_entity_poly.type
_entity_poly.pdbx_seq_one_letter_code
_entity_poly.pdbx_strand_id
1 'polypeptide(L)' 'MSLGYSHEVVYKAPKGIKIDVQEQLKIKVTGIDKQLVGQVAADIRSKRPPEPYKGKGIKYAEEFIKKKAGKTGKK' A
#
# COMPACT_ATOMS: atom_id res chain seq x y z
N MET A 1 0.94 10.53 -4.71
CA MET A 1 1.64 9.23 -4.61
C MET A 1 2.00 8.75 -6.01
N SER A 2 3.28 8.45 -6.27
CA SER A 2 3.72 7.88 -7.55
C SER A 2 3.64 6.36 -7.51
N LEU A 3 2.50 5.82 -7.96
CA LEU A 3 2.21 4.38 -7.95
C LEU A 3 2.43 3.73 -9.32
N GLY A 4 3.12 4.40 -10.25
CA GLY A 4 3.31 3.92 -11.63
C GLY A 4 2.09 4.12 -12.53
N TYR A 5 1.16 4.99 -12.14
CA TYR A 5 0.14 5.54 -13.03
C TYR A 5 0.70 6.79 -13.73
N SER A 6 0.12 7.13 -14.89
CA SER A 6 0.54 8.31 -15.65
C SER A 6 0.27 9.66 -14.95
N HIS A 7 -0.55 9.65 -13.90
CA HIS A 7 -0.87 10.80 -13.08
C HIS A 7 -0.72 10.46 -11.59
N GLU A 8 -0.54 11.47 -10.76
CA GLU A 8 -0.43 11.29 -9.32
C GLU A 8 -1.74 10.85 -8.68
N VAL A 9 -1.68 9.85 -7.81
CA VAL A 9 -2.81 9.46 -6.98
C VAL A 9 -2.80 10.30 -5.71
N VAL A 10 -3.80 11.18 -5.58
CA VAL A 10 -4.03 12.01 -4.39
C VAL A 10 -5.01 11.30 -3.46
N TYR A 11 -4.61 11.11 -2.20
CA TYR A 11 -5.47 10.56 -1.16
C TYR A 11 -5.71 11.63 -0.09
N LYS A 12 -6.98 11.98 0.14
CA LYS A 12 -7.36 12.95 1.19
C LYS A 12 -7.61 12.19 2.49
N ALA A 13 -6.80 12.46 3.50
CA ALA A 13 -6.99 11.87 4.82
C ALA A 13 -8.31 12.36 5.45
N PRO A 14 -9.14 11.47 6.02
CA PRO A 14 -10.32 11.89 6.78
C PRO A 14 -9.91 12.59 8.08
N LYS A 15 -10.83 13.40 8.64
CA LYS A 15 -10.59 14.16 9.87
C LYS A 15 -10.19 13.23 11.01
N GLY A 16 -9.17 13.61 11.78
CA GLY A 16 -8.68 12.82 12.92
C GLY A 16 -7.62 11.78 12.58
N ILE A 17 -7.19 11.68 11.32
CA ILE A 17 -6.08 10.84 10.88
C ILE A 17 -4.93 11.69 10.38
N LYS A 18 -3.73 11.41 10.89
CA LYS A 18 -2.45 11.94 10.41
C LYS A 18 -1.74 10.87 9.60
N ILE A 19 -1.42 11.21 8.36
CA ILE A 19 -0.60 10.38 7.46
C ILE A 19 0.78 11.03 7.40
N ASP A 20 1.79 10.31 7.87
CA ASP A 20 3.18 10.74 7.87
C ASP A 20 3.99 9.87 6.91
N VAL A 21 4.89 10.50 6.14
CA VAL A 21 5.76 9.82 5.18
C VAL A 21 7.18 9.86 5.74
N GLN A 22 7.51 8.88 6.57
CA GLN A 22 8.82 8.81 7.25
C GLN A 22 9.96 8.52 6.26
N GLU A 23 9.70 7.67 5.28
CA GLU A 23 10.62 7.35 4.19
C GLU A 23 9.84 7.32 2.87
N GLN A 24 10.51 7.47 1.74
CA GLN A 24 9.87 7.50 0.42
C GLN A 24 9.02 6.25 0.11
N LEU A 25 9.30 5.11 0.77
CA LEU A 25 8.58 3.85 0.61
C LEU A 25 7.76 3.42 1.84
N LYS A 26 7.73 4.22 2.92
CA LYS A 26 7.01 3.89 4.16
C LYS A 26 6.04 4.99 4.53
N ILE A 27 4.78 4.60 4.67
CA ILE A 27 3.69 5.49 5.07
C ILE A 27 3.22 5.05 6.45
N LYS A 28 3.21 5.96 7.42
CA LYS A 28 2.71 5.74 8.76
C LYS A 28 1.36 6.44 8.91
N VAL A 29 0.32 5.67 9.21
CA VAL A 29 -1.02 6.19 9.49
C VAL A 29 -1.24 6.17 11.00
N THR A 30 -1.58 7.32 11.57
CA THR A 30 -1.86 7.48 13.01
C THR A 30 -3.21 8.19 13.18
N GLY A 31 -3.93 7.83 14.23
CA GLY A 31 -5.25 8.40 14.51
C GLY A 31 -5.76 7.97 15.88
N ILE A 32 -6.85 8.61 16.30
CA ILE A 32 -7.48 8.35 17.61
C ILE A 32 -8.32 7.07 17.57
N ASP A 33 -8.97 6.81 16.42
CA ASP A 33 -9.87 5.68 16.22
C ASP A 33 -9.20 4.57 15.39
N LYS A 34 -9.16 3.36 15.97
CA LYS A 34 -8.55 2.17 15.36
C LYS A 34 -9.29 1.70 14.10
N GLN A 35 -10.62 1.80 14.06
CA GLN A 35 -11.43 1.42 12.91
C GLN A 35 -11.15 2.36 11.73
N LEU A 36 -11.14 3.67 11.99
CA LEU A 36 -10.82 4.67 10.97
C LEU A 36 -9.39 4.50 10.45
N VAL A 37 -8.41 4.24 11.33
CA VAL A 37 -7.01 4.00 10.93
C VAL A 37 -6.91 2.75 10.05
N GLY A 38 -7.60 1.67 10.41
CA GLY A 38 -7.66 0.45 9.61
C GLY A 38 -8.31 0.67 8.25
N GLN A 39 -9.41 1.42 8.20
CA GLN A 39 -10.10 1.76 6.96
C GLN A 39 -9.20 2.56 6.01
N VAL A 40 -8.53 3.59 6.51
CA VAL A 40 -7.60 4.41 5.70
C VAL A 40 -6.43 3.57 5.20
N ALA A 41 -5.87 2.70 6.03
CA ALA A 41 -4.78 1.82 5.61
C ALA A 41 -5.24 0.83 4.52
N ALA A 42 -6.45 0.29 4.63
CA ALA A 42 -7.07 -0.57 3.62
C ALA A 42 -7.34 0.17 2.30
N ASP A 43 -7.86 1.40 2.38
CA ASP A 43 -8.12 2.25 1.22
C ASP A 43 -6.82 2.54 0.46
N ILE A 44 -5.74 2.89 1.16
CA ILE A 44 -4.42 3.14 0.57
C ILE A 44 -3.91 1.85 -0.11
N ARG A 45 -3.99 0.70 0.56
CA ARG A 45 -3.60 -0.61 -0.01
C ARG A 45 -4.40 -0.97 -1.27
N SER A 46 -5.69 -0.65 -1.31
CA SER A 46 -6.57 -0.95 -2.45
C SER A 46 -6.15 -0.25 -3.74
N LYS A 47 -5.47 0.90 -3.65
CA LYS A 47 -5.04 1.66 -4.84
C LYS A 47 -4.01 0.92 -5.68
N ARG A 48 -3.10 0.18 -5.04
CA ARG A 48 -2.14 -0.68 -5.74
C ARG A 48 -1.83 -1.89 -4.86
N PRO A 49 -2.67 -2.94 -4.89
CA PRO A 49 -2.43 -4.13 -4.10
C PRO A 49 -1.13 -4.82 -4.54
N PRO A 50 -0.50 -5.59 -3.64
CA PRO A 50 0.74 -6.27 -3.96
C PRO A 50 0.51 -7.37 -5.01
N GLU A 51 1.28 -7.33 -6.09
CA GLU A 51 1.18 -8.34 -7.14
C GLU A 51 1.69 -9.73 -6.69
N PRO A 52 1.10 -10.84 -7.17
CA PRO A 52 1.44 -12.19 -6.73
C PRO A 52 2.79 -12.70 -7.26
N TYR A 53 3.47 -11.98 -8.14
CA TYR A 53 4.76 -12.41 -8.71
C TYR A 53 5.93 -11.69 -8.05
N LYS A 54 6.06 -10.37 -8.26
CA LYS A 54 7.17 -9.59 -7.69
C LYS A 54 6.85 -8.98 -6.33
N GLY A 55 5.60 -9.04 -5.86
CA GLY A 55 5.16 -8.39 -4.62
C GLY A 55 5.22 -6.87 -4.68
N LYS A 56 5.27 -6.25 -5.87
CA LYS A 56 5.24 -4.79 -6.01
C LYS A 56 3.83 -4.26 -5.74
N GLY A 57 3.75 -3.12 -5.05
CA GLY A 57 2.50 -2.53 -4.61
C GLY A 57 2.62 -2.11 -3.15
N ILE A 58 1.50 -1.74 -2.57
CA ILE A 58 1.39 -1.32 -1.18
C ILE A 58 1.06 -2.55 -0.34
N LYS A 59 1.85 -2.82 0.68
CA LYS A 59 1.64 -3.92 1.63
C LYS A 59 1.73 -3.40 3.06
N TYR A 60 1.20 -4.15 4.01
CA TYR A 60 1.48 -3.87 5.42
C TYR A 60 2.93 -4.23 5.77
N ALA A 61 3.45 -3.65 6.85
CA ALA A 61 4.86 -3.78 7.22
C ALA A 61 5.30 -5.25 7.37
N GLU A 62 4.46 -6.08 7.99
CA GLU A 62 4.76 -7.49 8.30
C GLU A 62 3.97 -8.47 7.40
N GLU A 63 3.36 -8.00 6.30
CA GLU A 63 2.59 -8.86 5.40
C GLU A 63 3.51 -9.77 4.54
N PHE A 64 3.31 -11.08 4.65
CA PHE A 64 3.98 -12.06 3.79
C PHE A 64 3.16 -12.37 2.53
N ILE A 65 3.68 -11.98 1.36
CA ILE A 65 3.02 -12.21 0.07
C ILE A 65 3.48 -13.55 -0.50
N LYS A 66 2.53 -14.46 -0.73
CA LYS A 66 2.78 -15.72 -1.45
C LYS A 66 3.13 -15.41 -2.90
N LYS A 67 4.39 -15.63 -3.28
CA LYS A 67 4.88 -15.40 -4.64
C LYS A 67 4.64 -16.62 -5.53
N LYS A 68 4.05 -16.41 -6.70
CA LYS A 68 3.95 -17.41 -7.78
C LYS A 68 5.22 -17.36 -8.64
N ALA A 69 5.61 -18.51 -9.18
CA ALA A 69 6.65 -18.57 -10.20
C ALA A 69 6.23 -17.71 -11.41
N GLY A 70 7.16 -16.87 -11.88
CA GLY A 70 6.96 -15.99 -13.03
C GLY A 70 7.01 -16.75 -14.36
N LYS A 71 7.64 -16.17 -15.38
CA LYS A 71 7.83 -16.86 -16.67
C LYS A 71 8.67 -18.13 -16.47
N THR A 72 8.00 -19.27 -16.35
CA THR A 72 8.65 -20.58 -16.48
C THR A 72 8.84 -20.84 -17.97
N GLY A 73 9.96 -20.36 -18.50
CA GLY A 73 10.53 -20.95 -19.71
C GLY A 73 10.97 -22.36 -19.35
N LYS A 74 10.04 -23.31 -19.44
CA LYS A 74 10.40 -24.72 -19.36
C LYS A 74 11.20 -25.01 -20.64
N LYS A 75 12.48 -25.34 -20.49
CA LYS A 75 13.17 -26.13 -21.53
C LYS A 75 12.48 -27.48 -21.64
#